data_AF-A0A5D0TZ28-F1
#
_entry.id   AF-A0A5D0TZ28-F1
#
_cell.length_a   1.000
_cell.length_b   1.000
_cell.length_c   1.000
_cell.angle_alpha   90.00
_cell.angle_beta   90.00
_cell.angle_gamma   90.00
#
_symmetry.space_group_name_H-M   'P 1'
#
loop_
_entity.id
_entity.type
_entity.pdbx_description
1 polymer ?
#
loop_
_entity_poly.entity_id
_entity_poly.type
_entity_poly.pdbx_seq_one_letter_code
_entity_poly.pdbx_strand_id
1 'polypeptide(L)'
;MHLLPPRRAAWRSVLAAAVTAVVVASGATGPASAAPGDLDGTAPFQVLDPQNWQNPDAMTWDDYKPVPNKNWADPAVRGSVRNFKIALVTLDYPDQPFVVTQPAKSSVFGNPQATAANIPRNQVAQFYTDFLNKPGDLNRGHTLHEYWMQDSNGRYGVDLSGFGPYEMPAKSYQYGIDNGFNPGACPSGEACAKNIRTDGLGAWRAAVGDAVANSFELVFILSAGQDESSTWQEFGQMMFQNKEDVPDAWGPPDPNLPNYAKTRYVEWTSWKAAATIWPNAGGGSSTPAESLRLGADAHAPRHLPRLAAHLNNPHGRSLRPP
;
A
#
# COMPACT_ATOMS: atom_id res chain seq x y z
N MET A 1 -41.31 -96.22 7.25
CA MET A 1 -40.08 -96.60 7.97
C MET A 1 -39.82 -95.53 9.02
N HIS A 2 -39.80 -95.93 10.29
CA HIS A 2 -39.23 -95.23 11.46
C HIS A 2 -39.77 -93.85 11.87
N LEU A 3 -39.94 -93.49 13.13
CA LEU A 3 -40.22 -94.13 14.42
C LEU A 3 -40.53 -92.95 15.36
N LEU A 4 -41.65 -93.03 16.10
CA LEU A 4 -42.14 -92.15 17.18
C LEU A 4 -41.14 -92.04 18.36
N PRO A 5 -41.25 -91.12 19.37
CA PRO A 5 -42.49 -90.77 20.12
C PRO A 5 -42.51 -89.33 20.74
N PRO A 6 -43.29 -89.01 21.80
CA PRO A 6 -44.75 -88.88 21.84
C PRO A 6 -45.25 -87.48 22.27
N ARG A 7 -46.59 -87.36 22.20
CA ARG A 7 -47.49 -86.26 22.58
C ARG A 7 -47.39 -85.84 24.07
N ARG A 8 -47.58 -84.55 24.39
CA ARG A 8 -48.87 -83.95 24.81
C ARG A 8 -48.71 -82.48 25.26
N ALA A 9 -49.72 -81.70 24.91
CA ALA A 9 -49.91 -80.29 25.23
C ALA A 9 -50.33 -80.05 26.69
N ALA A 10 -50.02 -78.87 27.21
CA ALA A 10 -50.70 -78.28 28.35
C ALA A 10 -51.13 -76.84 28.00
N TRP A 11 -52.45 -76.65 28.03
CA TRP A 11 -53.18 -75.39 27.97
C TRP A 11 -53.17 -74.66 29.32
N ARG A 12 -53.65 -73.40 29.26
CA ARG A 12 -54.30 -72.54 30.30
C ARG A 12 -53.40 -71.42 30.82
N SER A 13 -53.82 -70.15 30.98
CA SER A 13 -55.07 -69.39 30.79
C SER A 13 -54.64 -67.91 30.96
N VAL A 14 -54.97 -66.95 30.09
CA VAL A 14 -56.19 -66.11 30.02
C VAL A 14 -56.37 -65.07 31.16
N LEU A 15 -56.55 -63.80 30.73
CA LEU A 15 -57.23 -62.62 31.31
C LEU A 15 -56.48 -61.62 32.23
N ALA A 16 -56.37 -60.37 31.75
CA ALA A 16 -57.05 -59.16 32.27
C ALA A 16 -56.64 -57.95 31.38
N ALA A 17 -57.55 -57.37 30.56
CA ALA A 17 -58.39 -56.18 30.86
C ALA A 17 -57.57 -54.87 30.98
N ALA A 18 -57.91 -53.72 30.40
CA ALA A 18 -59.06 -53.23 29.63
C ALA A 18 -58.74 -51.77 29.14
N VAL A 19 -59.29 -51.39 27.97
CA VAL A 19 -59.93 -50.08 27.63
C VAL A 19 -59.03 -48.82 27.68
N THR A 20 -58.81 -48.02 26.62
CA THR A 20 -59.74 -47.09 25.92
C THR A 20 -58.91 -46.47 24.77
N ALA A 21 -59.17 -46.72 23.48
CA ALA A 21 -60.04 -45.97 22.56
C ALA A 21 -59.74 -44.45 22.41
N VAL A 22 -59.51 -44.04 21.15
CA VAL A 22 -60.03 -42.84 20.45
C VAL A 22 -59.00 -41.80 19.92
N VAL A 23 -59.09 -41.62 18.59
CA VAL A 23 -58.73 -40.48 17.72
C VAL A 23 -57.24 -40.23 17.44
N VAL A 24 -56.78 -40.77 16.30
CA VAL A 24 -55.71 -40.13 15.52
C VAL A 24 -56.35 -38.97 14.77
N ALA A 25 -56.27 -37.77 15.35
CA ALA A 25 -56.59 -36.54 14.63
C ALA A 25 -55.51 -36.31 13.57
N SER A 26 -55.96 -36.13 12.33
CA SER A 26 -55.20 -35.56 11.24
C SER A 26 -54.73 -34.15 11.62
N GLY A 27 -53.55 -34.06 12.22
CA GLY A 27 -52.85 -32.82 12.55
C GLY A 27 -51.84 -32.46 11.48
N ALA A 28 -52.07 -31.32 10.83
CA ALA A 28 -51.27 -30.70 9.79
C ALA A 28 -49.75 -30.86 9.96
N THR A 29 -49.10 -31.41 8.93
CA THR A 29 -47.67 -31.20 8.66
C THR A 29 -47.49 -29.77 8.15
N GLY A 30 -47.46 -28.80 9.06
CA GLY A 30 -46.91 -27.48 8.79
C GLY A 30 -45.39 -27.50 9.04
N PRO A 31 -44.56 -26.83 8.23
CA PRO A 31 -43.16 -26.66 8.57
C PRO A 31 -43.08 -25.86 9.87
N ALA A 32 -42.35 -26.39 10.85
CA ALA A 32 -41.99 -25.64 12.04
C ALA A 32 -41.11 -24.46 11.60
N SER A 33 -41.66 -23.25 11.54
CA SER A 33 -40.85 -22.04 11.53
C SER A 33 -40.29 -21.86 12.94
N ALA A 34 -39.01 -22.15 13.09
CA ALA A 34 -38.25 -21.69 14.24
C ALA A 34 -38.20 -20.16 14.16
N ALA A 35 -38.81 -19.47 15.13
CA ALA A 35 -38.54 -18.06 15.34
C ALA A 35 -37.03 -17.90 15.58
N PRO A 36 -36.35 -16.90 14.99
CA PRO A 36 -34.95 -16.65 15.31
C PRO A 36 -34.88 -16.24 16.78
N GLY A 37 -34.35 -17.14 17.61
CA GLY A 37 -33.89 -16.75 18.93
C GLY A 37 -32.58 -15.97 18.77
N ASP A 38 -32.48 -14.84 19.47
CA ASP A 38 -31.20 -14.18 19.74
C ASP A 38 -30.25 -15.22 20.35
N LEU A 39 -29.18 -15.57 19.62
CA LEU A 39 -28.17 -16.50 20.10
C LEU A 39 -26.77 -15.95 19.76
N ASP A 40 -26.11 -15.44 20.81
CA ASP A 40 -24.68 -15.19 20.92
C ASP A 40 -23.84 -16.50 20.88
N GLY A 41 -24.07 -17.35 19.88
CA GLY A 41 -23.38 -18.63 19.76
C GLY A 41 -23.41 -19.20 18.35
N THR A 42 -22.24 -19.66 17.89
CA THR A 42 -21.95 -20.24 16.57
C THR A 42 -22.97 -21.29 16.15
N ALA A 43 -23.99 -20.88 15.39
CA ALA A 43 -24.85 -21.81 14.67
C ALA A 43 -24.02 -22.52 13.59
N PRO A 44 -24.20 -23.83 13.36
CA PRO A 44 -23.39 -24.62 12.42
C PRO A 44 -23.51 -24.18 10.95
N PHE A 45 -24.32 -23.15 10.66
CA PHE A 45 -24.53 -22.56 9.34
C PHE A 45 -24.35 -21.03 9.33
N GLN A 46 -23.75 -20.44 10.36
CA GLN A 46 -23.43 -19.01 10.33
C GLN A 46 -22.38 -18.76 9.24
N VAL A 47 -22.73 -17.91 8.27
CA VAL A 47 -21.81 -17.53 7.20
C VAL A 47 -20.64 -16.77 7.82
N LEU A 48 -19.43 -17.35 7.75
CA LEU A 48 -18.21 -16.79 8.35
C LEU A 48 -17.80 -15.46 7.70
N ASP A 49 -17.97 -15.36 6.39
CA ASP A 49 -17.79 -14.14 5.61
C ASP A 49 -19.01 -13.96 4.70
N PRO A 50 -19.92 -13.04 5.01
CA PRO A 50 -21.11 -12.80 4.20
C PRO A 50 -20.81 -12.22 2.81
N GLN A 51 -19.54 -11.99 2.47
CA GLN A 51 -19.08 -11.40 1.21
C GLN A 51 -19.71 -10.02 0.92
N ASN A 52 -20.05 -9.29 1.98
CA ASN A 52 -20.49 -7.90 1.88
C ASN A 52 -19.27 -7.00 1.71
N TRP A 53 -18.81 -6.87 0.48
CA TRP A 53 -17.68 -6.03 0.13
C TRP A 53 -18.14 -4.59 -0.06
N GLN A 54 -17.28 -3.65 0.33
CA GLN A 54 -17.41 -2.25 -0.02
C GLN A 54 -16.23 -1.86 -0.90
N ASN A 55 -16.46 -0.94 -1.83
CA ASN A 55 -15.38 -0.41 -2.64
C ASN A 55 -14.51 0.51 -1.76
N PRO A 56 -13.17 0.35 -1.73
CA PRO A 56 -12.30 1.18 -0.90
C PRO A 56 -12.40 2.69 -1.16
N ASP A 57 -12.91 3.12 -2.31
CA ASP A 57 -13.17 4.54 -2.61
C ASP A 57 -14.30 5.16 -1.76
N ALA A 58 -15.22 4.33 -1.26
CA ALA A 58 -16.32 4.73 -0.39
C ALA A 58 -15.98 4.57 1.10
N MET A 59 -14.82 4.00 1.42
CA MET A 59 -14.40 3.79 2.80
C MET A 59 -13.72 5.03 3.38
N THR A 60 -13.90 5.21 4.68
CA THR A 60 -13.28 6.25 5.50
C THR A 60 -12.43 5.60 6.60
N TRP A 61 -11.76 6.44 7.40
CA TRP A 61 -11.05 5.94 8.58
C TRP A 61 -12.00 5.40 9.66
N ASP A 62 -13.27 5.78 9.66
CA ASP A 62 -14.25 5.25 10.59
C ASP A 62 -14.63 3.79 10.26
N ASP A 63 -14.37 3.37 9.02
CA ASP A 63 -14.58 1.99 8.56
C ASP A 63 -13.39 1.07 8.89
N TYR A 64 -12.26 1.62 9.33
CA TYR A 64 -11.11 0.83 9.72
C TYR A 64 -11.40 0.01 10.98
N LYS A 65 -11.21 -1.31 10.88
CA LYS A 65 -11.36 -2.24 12.00
C LYS A 65 -9.99 -2.77 12.40
N PRO A 66 -9.47 -2.42 13.59
CA PRO A 66 -8.20 -2.94 14.05
C PRO A 66 -8.30 -4.45 14.32
N VAL A 67 -7.16 -5.14 14.24
CA VAL A 67 -7.12 -6.57 14.57
C VAL A 67 -7.39 -6.77 16.06
N PRO A 68 -8.37 -7.62 16.44
CA PRO A 68 -8.73 -7.81 17.83
C PRO A 68 -7.54 -8.26 18.69
N ASN A 69 -7.38 -7.63 19.86
CA ASN A 69 -6.38 -7.99 20.87
C ASN A 69 -4.92 -7.96 20.36
N LYS A 70 -4.62 -7.14 19.34
CA LYS A 70 -3.27 -6.92 18.82
C LYS A 70 -2.96 -5.43 18.78
N ASN A 71 -1.75 -5.07 19.20
CA ASN A 71 -1.19 -3.74 19.00
C ASN A 71 0.08 -3.89 18.15
N TRP A 72 -0.10 -3.99 16.84
CA TRP A 72 1.00 -4.15 15.90
C TRP A 72 1.70 -2.85 15.55
N ALA A 73 1.16 -1.70 15.98
CA ALA A 73 1.82 -0.41 15.86
C ALA A 73 2.89 -0.20 16.95
N ASP A 74 2.94 -1.05 18.00
CA ASP A 74 3.98 -1.01 19.03
C ASP A 74 5.32 -1.52 18.47
N PRO A 75 6.35 -0.66 18.34
CA PRO A 75 7.65 -1.04 17.78
C PRO A 75 8.44 -2.03 18.67
N ALA A 76 8.03 -2.24 19.93
CA ALA A 76 8.61 -3.28 20.78
C ALA A 76 8.17 -4.69 20.36
N VAL A 77 7.04 -4.82 19.66
CA VAL A 77 6.55 -6.10 19.15
C VAL A 77 7.34 -6.44 17.88
N ARG A 78 8.07 -7.56 17.90
CA ARG A 78 8.83 -8.04 16.74
C ARG A 78 8.03 -9.07 15.95
N GLY A 79 8.30 -9.15 14.65
CA GLY A 79 7.80 -10.24 13.82
C GLY A 79 8.31 -11.58 14.37
N SER A 80 7.43 -12.58 14.44
CA SER A 80 7.75 -13.89 15.01
C SER A 80 8.78 -14.68 14.19
N VAL A 81 8.99 -14.31 12.93
CA VAL A 81 10.04 -14.87 12.06
C VAL A 81 11.22 -13.93 12.01
N ARG A 82 11.00 -12.67 11.61
CA ARG A 82 12.04 -11.62 11.56
C ARG A 82 11.44 -10.24 11.28
N ASN A 83 12.25 -9.19 11.44
CA ASN A 83 11.99 -7.88 10.86
C ASN A 83 12.87 -7.66 9.61
N PHE A 84 12.35 -6.95 8.62
CA PHE A 84 13.14 -6.46 7.49
C PHE A 84 13.96 -5.25 7.92
N LYS A 85 15.27 -5.26 7.65
CA LYS A 85 16.11 -4.07 7.84
C LYS A 85 16.08 -3.20 6.58
N ILE A 86 15.46 -2.03 6.69
CA ILE A 86 15.27 -1.10 5.57
C ILE A 86 16.02 0.20 5.86
N ALA A 87 16.81 0.67 4.90
CA ALA A 87 17.41 2.00 4.95
C ALA A 87 16.51 3.00 4.21
N LEU A 88 16.17 4.10 4.85
CA LEU A 88 15.55 5.27 4.22
C LEU A 88 16.63 6.31 3.93
N VAL A 89 17.09 6.37 2.68
CA VAL A 89 18.10 7.30 2.20
C VAL A 89 17.40 8.49 1.58
N THR A 90 17.47 9.65 2.23
CA THR A 90 16.84 10.89 1.77
C THR A 90 17.79 11.68 0.86
N LEU A 91 17.29 12.13 -0.29
CA LEU A 91 18.06 12.85 -1.31
C LEU A 91 17.38 14.16 -1.69
N ASP A 92 18.12 15.25 -1.71
CA ASP A 92 17.67 16.53 -2.28
C ASP A 92 18.61 17.01 -3.39
N TYR A 93 18.25 18.13 -4.03
CA TYR A 93 18.91 18.61 -5.24
C TYR A 93 19.28 20.08 -5.14
N PRO A 94 20.28 20.54 -5.91
CA PRO A 94 20.67 21.95 -5.95
C PRO A 94 19.52 22.91 -6.30
N ASP A 95 18.52 22.45 -7.06
CA ASP A 95 17.34 23.21 -7.48
C ASP A 95 16.05 22.82 -6.75
N GLN A 96 16.06 21.78 -5.92
CA GLN A 96 14.88 21.23 -5.28
C GLN A 96 15.24 20.69 -3.89
N PRO A 97 15.14 21.54 -2.84
CA PRO A 97 15.18 21.04 -1.48
C PRO A 97 13.95 20.18 -1.19
N PHE A 98 14.01 19.38 -0.12
CA PHE A 98 12.80 18.74 0.42
C PHE A 98 11.70 19.78 0.66
N VAL A 99 10.52 19.54 0.11
CA VAL A 99 9.38 20.44 0.16
C VAL A 99 8.96 20.69 1.61
N VAL A 100 9.03 19.71 2.51
CA VAL A 100 8.79 19.89 3.96
C VAL A 100 9.70 20.92 4.64
N THR A 101 10.85 21.25 4.03
CA THR A 101 11.75 22.30 4.55
C THR A 101 11.28 23.71 4.25
N GLN A 102 10.29 23.84 3.36
CA GLN A 102 9.81 25.12 2.84
C GLN A 102 8.53 25.58 3.58
N PRO A 103 8.12 26.85 3.42
CA PRO A 103 6.87 27.36 3.97
C PRO A 103 5.66 26.60 3.44
N ALA A 104 4.58 26.55 4.23
CA ALA A 104 3.36 25.86 3.82
C ALA A 104 2.84 26.36 2.47
N LYS A 105 2.46 25.44 1.58
CA LYS A 105 1.94 25.68 0.24
C LYS A 105 2.87 26.48 -0.69
N SER A 106 4.18 26.48 -0.44
CA SER A 106 5.12 27.28 -1.23
C SER A 106 5.52 26.65 -2.57
N SER A 107 5.38 25.33 -2.72
CA SER A 107 5.65 24.68 -4.00
C SER A 107 4.54 24.98 -5.00
N VAL A 108 4.84 24.86 -6.29
CA VAL A 108 3.84 25.02 -7.36
C VAL A 108 2.69 24.00 -7.22
N PHE A 109 2.95 22.86 -6.58
CA PHE A 109 1.99 21.81 -6.28
C PHE A 109 1.16 22.08 -5.00
N GLY A 110 1.35 23.20 -4.31
CA GLY A 110 0.62 23.56 -3.09
C GLY A 110 1.08 22.79 -1.84
N ASN A 111 2.28 22.23 -1.85
CA ASN A 111 2.91 21.54 -0.72
C ASN A 111 4.08 22.37 -0.14
N PRO A 112 4.53 22.10 1.10
CA PRO A 112 4.02 21.13 2.05
C PRO A 112 2.72 21.62 2.70
N GLN A 113 1.96 20.70 3.31
CA GLN A 113 0.84 21.07 4.18
C GLN A 113 1.36 21.77 5.44
N ALA A 114 0.54 22.64 6.04
CA ALA A 114 0.94 23.43 7.20
C ALA A 114 1.39 22.58 8.41
N THR A 115 0.90 21.34 8.51
CA THR A 115 1.24 20.38 9.56
C THR A 115 2.66 19.80 9.43
N ALA A 116 3.33 19.98 8.30
CA ALA A 116 4.66 19.42 8.01
C ALA A 116 5.54 20.42 7.23
N ALA A 117 5.41 21.72 7.50
CA ALA A 117 6.17 22.79 6.86
C ALA A 117 7.34 23.27 7.74
N ASN A 118 8.35 23.88 7.11
CA ASN A 118 9.53 24.47 7.76
C ASN A 118 10.35 23.49 8.62
N ILE A 119 10.40 22.21 8.24
CA ILE A 119 11.24 21.22 8.90
C ILE A 119 12.72 21.54 8.61
N PRO A 120 13.59 21.67 9.61
CA PRO A 120 15.02 21.87 9.36
C PRO A 120 15.59 20.76 8.47
N ARG A 121 16.41 21.12 7.48
CA ARG A 121 17.00 20.15 6.53
C ARG A 121 17.69 18.97 7.22
N ASN A 122 18.40 19.22 8.33
CA ASN A 122 19.08 18.19 9.12
C ASN A 122 18.14 17.27 9.92
N GLN A 123 16.84 17.56 9.96
CA GLN A 123 15.82 16.73 10.60
C GLN A 123 14.99 15.92 9.59
N VAL A 124 15.17 16.14 8.28
CA VAL A 124 14.36 15.51 7.22
C VAL A 124 14.38 13.98 7.30
N ALA A 125 15.57 13.38 7.42
CA ALA A 125 15.69 11.93 7.52
C ALA A 125 14.95 11.36 8.74
N GLN A 126 15.04 12.04 9.88
CA GLN A 126 14.32 11.64 11.09
C GLN A 126 12.81 11.83 10.92
N PHE A 127 12.37 12.94 10.35
CA PHE A 127 10.95 13.24 10.11
C PHE A 127 10.29 12.14 9.29
N TYR A 128 10.86 11.76 8.14
CA TYR A 128 10.28 10.71 7.30
C TYR A 128 10.38 9.32 7.92
N THR A 129 11.47 9.04 8.66
CA THR A 129 11.59 7.78 9.41
C THR A 129 10.48 7.65 10.46
N ASP A 130 10.19 8.74 11.17
CA ASP A 130 9.16 8.78 12.20
C ASP A 130 7.76 8.72 11.59
N PHE A 131 7.52 9.49 10.53
CA PHE A 131 6.25 9.44 9.80
C PHE A 131 5.92 8.02 9.30
N LEU A 132 6.92 7.26 8.84
CA LEU A 132 6.71 5.90 8.34
C LEU A 132 6.68 4.84 9.43
N ASN A 133 7.38 5.03 10.55
CA ASN A 133 7.66 3.94 11.49
C ASN A 133 7.33 4.22 12.97
N LYS A 134 6.78 5.41 13.30
CA LYS A 134 6.29 5.73 14.66
C LYS A 134 4.82 6.16 14.62
N PRO A 135 3.94 5.61 15.47
CA PRO A 135 2.55 6.06 15.55
C PRO A 135 2.47 7.54 15.91
N GLY A 136 1.69 8.33 15.16
CA GLY A 136 1.49 9.75 15.40
C GLY A 136 0.31 10.34 14.63
N ASP A 137 0.08 11.64 14.78
CA ASP A 137 -1.11 12.30 14.21
C ASP A 137 -1.10 12.29 12.67
N LEU A 138 0.08 12.52 12.06
CA LEU A 138 0.22 12.60 10.60
C LEU A 138 -0.08 11.27 9.89
N ASN A 139 0.22 10.15 10.54
CA ASN A 139 -0.04 8.81 9.99
C ASN A 139 -1.25 8.13 10.65
N ARG A 140 -2.02 8.86 11.49
CA ARG A 140 -3.18 8.35 12.24
C ARG A 140 -2.87 7.11 13.08
N GLY A 141 -1.65 7.02 13.61
CA GLY A 141 -1.17 5.89 14.39
C GLY A 141 -0.70 4.70 13.55
N HIS A 142 -0.81 4.75 12.23
CA HIS A 142 -0.47 3.63 11.36
C HIS A 142 0.97 3.68 10.87
N THR A 143 1.64 2.52 10.86
CA THR A 143 3.06 2.43 10.52
C THR A 143 3.34 1.37 9.46
N LEU A 144 4.50 1.49 8.81
CA LEU A 144 5.05 0.47 7.93
C LEU A 144 5.22 -0.87 8.67
N HIS A 145 5.70 -0.81 9.92
CA HIS A 145 5.83 -1.99 10.76
C HIS A 145 4.49 -2.68 11.01
N GLU A 146 3.46 -1.92 11.41
CA GLU A 146 2.10 -2.42 11.63
C GLU A 146 1.54 -3.08 10.37
N TYR A 147 1.67 -2.42 9.22
CA TYR A 147 1.18 -2.96 7.95
C TYR A 147 1.76 -4.36 7.67
N TRP A 148 3.07 -4.54 7.82
CA TRP A 148 3.72 -5.83 7.59
C TRP A 148 3.35 -6.86 8.64
N MET A 149 3.22 -6.45 9.90
CA MET A 149 2.75 -7.33 10.97
C MET A 149 1.29 -7.76 10.69
N GLN A 150 0.46 -6.89 10.15
CA GLN A 150 -0.92 -7.22 9.82
C GLN A 150 -1.04 -8.17 8.65
N ASP A 151 -0.47 -7.82 7.52
CA ASP A 151 -0.57 -8.61 6.29
C ASP A 151 0.12 -9.97 6.41
N SER A 152 1.10 -10.09 7.31
CA SER A 152 1.80 -11.35 7.57
C SER A 152 1.28 -12.14 8.77
N ASN A 153 0.22 -11.68 9.44
CA ASN A 153 -0.28 -12.24 10.69
C ASN A 153 0.82 -12.39 11.78
N GLY A 154 1.58 -11.33 11.98
CA GLY A 154 2.61 -11.16 12.99
C GLY A 154 3.95 -11.80 12.68
N ARG A 155 4.18 -12.30 11.45
CA ARG A 155 5.41 -13.02 11.10
C ARG A 155 6.56 -12.09 10.74
N TYR A 156 6.26 -10.99 10.07
CA TYR A 156 7.24 -10.05 9.54
C TYR A 156 6.96 -8.64 10.02
N GLY A 157 7.96 -8.01 10.66
CA GLY A 157 7.94 -6.59 10.99
C GLY A 157 8.94 -5.80 10.15
N VAL A 158 9.08 -4.51 10.44
CA VAL A 158 10.07 -3.62 9.81
C VAL A 158 10.92 -2.89 10.85
N ASP A 159 12.22 -2.86 10.60
CA ASP A 159 13.19 -1.98 11.25
C ASP A 159 13.65 -0.95 10.20
N LEU A 160 13.24 0.32 10.35
CA LEU A 160 13.56 1.41 9.42
C LEU A 160 14.62 2.35 10.00
N SER A 161 15.68 2.63 9.25
CA SER A 161 16.74 3.55 9.64
C SER A 161 16.91 4.67 8.61
N GLY A 162 16.81 5.93 9.05
CA GLY A 162 16.96 7.13 8.21
C GLY A 162 18.41 7.58 8.01
N PHE A 163 18.73 8.05 6.80
CA PHE A 163 20.02 8.60 6.40
C PHE A 163 19.83 9.84 5.51
N GLY A 164 20.76 10.79 5.58
CA GLY A 164 20.73 12.03 4.78
C GLY A 164 20.10 13.23 5.49
N PRO A 165 19.64 14.26 4.75
CA PRO A 165 19.59 14.31 3.29
C PRO A 165 20.97 14.48 2.64
N TYR A 166 21.20 13.74 1.56
CA TYR A 166 22.38 13.88 0.70
C TYR A 166 22.01 14.75 -0.52
N GLU A 167 22.79 15.81 -0.76
CA GLU A 167 22.59 16.66 -1.93
C GLU A 167 23.17 15.97 -3.17
N MET A 168 22.34 15.84 -4.19
CA MET A 168 22.69 15.19 -5.45
C MET A 168 23.57 16.09 -6.33
N PRO A 169 24.47 15.53 -7.14
CA PRO A 169 25.38 16.31 -7.99
C PRO A 169 24.71 17.02 -9.17
N ALA A 170 23.42 16.77 -9.40
CA ALA A 170 22.66 17.34 -10.50
C ALA A 170 21.27 17.77 -10.05
N LYS A 171 20.61 18.56 -10.91
CA LYS A 171 19.28 19.11 -10.65
C LYS A 171 18.22 18.02 -10.72
N SER A 172 17.13 18.19 -9.98
CA SER A 172 16.00 17.26 -9.88
C SER A 172 15.47 16.81 -11.24
N TYR A 173 15.24 17.76 -12.16
CA TYR A 173 14.74 17.47 -13.50
C TYR A 173 15.70 16.62 -14.35
N GLN A 174 17.01 16.62 -14.05
CA GLN A 174 17.98 15.79 -14.76
C GLN A 174 17.86 14.31 -14.37
N TYR A 175 17.27 14.02 -13.21
CA TYR A 175 16.92 12.66 -12.77
C TYR A 175 15.48 12.28 -13.14
N GLY A 176 14.56 13.25 -13.22
CA GLY A 176 13.16 13.00 -13.58
C GLY A 176 12.92 12.84 -15.08
N ILE A 177 13.53 13.70 -15.90
CA ILE A 177 13.34 13.68 -17.35
C ILE A 177 14.16 12.56 -17.98
N ASP A 178 13.46 11.69 -18.71
CA ASP A 178 14.03 10.61 -19.50
C ASP A 178 13.53 10.65 -20.96
N ASN A 179 14.33 10.16 -21.90
CA ASN A 179 13.99 10.16 -23.33
C ASN A 179 12.88 9.15 -23.69
N GLY A 180 12.64 8.14 -22.85
CA GLY A 180 11.54 7.18 -23.01
C GLY A 180 10.20 7.72 -22.54
N PHE A 181 10.16 8.44 -21.42
CA PHE A 181 8.91 8.98 -20.85
C PHE A 181 8.59 10.39 -21.30
N ASN A 182 9.60 11.26 -21.39
CA ASN A 182 9.44 12.70 -21.66
C ASN A 182 10.36 13.15 -22.81
N PRO A 183 10.24 12.53 -24.02
CA PRO A 183 11.11 12.84 -25.14
C PRO A 183 11.09 14.34 -25.48
N GLY A 184 12.28 14.95 -25.57
CA GLY A 184 12.44 16.36 -25.92
C GLY A 184 12.18 17.36 -24.78
N ALA A 185 11.92 16.90 -23.56
CA ALA A 185 11.66 17.78 -22.41
C ALA A 185 12.93 18.27 -21.69
N CYS A 186 14.10 17.71 -22.00
CA CYS A 186 15.36 18.08 -21.34
C CYS A 186 15.82 19.47 -21.80
N PRO A 187 16.10 20.42 -20.87
CA PRO A 187 16.65 21.73 -21.21
C PRO A 187 17.87 21.69 -22.12
N SER A 188 17.94 22.63 -23.06
CA SER A 188 19.02 22.71 -24.04
C SER A 188 20.38 22.87 -23.37
N GLY A 189 21.36 22.07 -23.78
CA GLY A 189 22.71 22.09 -23.21
C GLY A 189 22.87 21.35 -21.87
N GLU A 190 21.79 20.78 -21.32
CA GLU A 190 21.83 19.92 -20.13
C GLU A 190 21.86 18.43 -20.51
N ALA A 191 22.35 17.60 -19.60
CA ALA A 191 22.23 16.15 -19.70
C ALA A 191 21.21 15.63 -18.68
N CYS A 192 20.09 15.10 -19.16
CA CYS A 192 19.06 14.43 -18.34
C CYS A 192 19.22 12.89 -18.39
N ALA A 193 18.22 12.15 -17.90
CA ALA A 193 18.25 10.69 -17.71
C ALA A 193 19.39 10.22 -16.79
N LYS A 194 19.71 11.01 -15.76
CA LYS A 194 20.70 10.64 -14.74
C LYS A 194 20.17 9.51 -13.85
N ASN A 195 21.08 8.68 -13.37
CA ASN A 195 20.71 7.53 -12.55
C ASN A 195 20.79 7.87 -11.06
N ILE A 196 19.62 8.08 -10.44
CA ILE A 196 19.53 8.41 -9.02
C ILE A 196 20.09 7.31 -8.11
N ARG A 197 20.04 6.03 -8.52
CA ARG A 197 20.58 4.93 -7.72
C ARG A 197 22.10 4.99 -7.68
N THR A 198 22.74 5.29 -8.80
CA THR A 198 24.21 5.42 -8.87
C THR A 198 24.68 6.51 -7.92
N ASP A 199 24.14 7.71 -8.07
CA ASP A 199 24.61 8.89 -7.33
C ASP A 199 24.16 8.83 -5.86
N GLY A 200 22.89 8.50 -5.60
CA GLY A 200 22.31 8.48 -4.26
C GLY A 200 22.85 7.36 -3.38
N LEU A 201 22.96 6.13 -3.91
CA LEU A 201 23.57 5.03 -3.15
C LEU A 201 25.08 5.24 -3.01
N GLY A 202 25.73 5.86 -3.99
CA GLY A 202 27.13 6.25 -3.90
C GLY A 202 27.39 7.22 -2.75
N ALA A 203 26.59 8.30 -2.66
CA ALA A 203 26.69 9.28 -1.58
C ALA A 203 26.43 8.66 -0.21
N TRP A 204 25.39 7.84 -0.08
CA TRP A 204 25.08 7.14 1.17
C TRP A 204 26.21 6.19 1.59
N ARG A 205 26.70 5.34 0.67
CA ARG A 205 27.80 4.41 0.94
C ARG A 205 29.10 5.12 1.32
N ALA A 206 29.41 6.25 0.68
CA ALA A 206 30.55 7.07 1.05
C ALA A 206 30.45 7.61 2.49
N ALA A 207 29.22 7.92 2.96
CA ALA A 207 28.98 8.45 4.29
C ALA A 207 29.01 7.37 5.39
N VAL A 208 28.42 6.19 5.15
CA VAL A 208 28.25 5.16 6.19
C VAL A 208 29.23 3.98 6.09
N GLY A 209 29.88 3.83 4.94
CA GLY A 209 30.74 2.70 4.60
C GLY A 209 29.97 1.45 4.16
N ASP A 210 30.60 0.64 3.31
CA ASP A 210 29.96 -0.53 2.70
C ASP A 210 29.49 -1.58 3.71
N ALA A 211 30.18 -1.75 4.84
CA ALA A 211 29.78 -2.69 5.87
C ALA A 211 28.40 -2.35 6.47
N VAL A 212 28.15 -1.05 6.73
CA VAL A 212 26.85 -0.59 7.24
C VAL A 212 25.81 -0.68 6.14
N ALA A 213 26.12 -0.18 4.93
CA ALA A 213 25.18 -0.20 3.81
C ALA A 213 24.72 -1.62 3.45
N ASN A 214 25.63 -2.60 3.47
CA ASN A 214 25.33 -4.01 3.17
C ASN A 214 24.58 -4.75 4.29
N SER A 215 24.37 -4.11 5.44
CA SER A 215 23.57 -4.69 6.54
C SER A 215 22.06 -4.52 6.34
N PHE A 216 21.64 -3.72 5.36
CA PHE A 216 20.26 -3.50 4.98
C PHE A 216 19.84 -4.40 3.82
N GLU A 217 18.58 -4.83 3.84
CA GLU A 217 18.02 -5.73 2.83
C GLU A 217 17.33 -4.96 1.69
N LEU A 218 16.88 -3.75 1.99
CA LEU A 218 16.18 -2.87 1.07
C LEU A 218 16.59 -1.43 1.34
N VAL A 219 16.68 -0.64 0.27
CA VAL A 219 16.89 0.80 0.37
C VAL A 219 15.70 1.54 -0.25
N PHE A 220 15.05 2.37 0.54
CA PHE A 220 14.14 3.41 0.08
C PHE A 220 14.96 4.66 -0.22
N ILE A 221 15.07 5.01 -1.49
CA ILE A 221 15.73 6.22 -1.96
C ILE A 221 14.64 7.29 -2.06
N LEU A 222 14.41 8.02 -0.98
CA LEU A 222 13.38 9.05 -0.91
C LEU A 222 13.90 10.34 -1.56
N SER A 223 13.38 10.66 -2.73
CA SER A 223 13.66 11.88 -3.47
C SER A 223 12.84 13.06 -2.97
N ALA A 224 13.46 14.21 -2.76
CA ALA A 224 12.76 15.48 -2.58
C ALA A 224 11.81 15.78 -3.76
N GLY A 225 10.70 16.46 -3.47
CA GLY A 225 9.73 16.87 -4.49
C GLY A 225 8.59 15.88 -4.71
N GLN A 226 7.93 15.99 -5.86
CA GLN A 226 6.84 15.11 -6.25
C GLN A 226 7.35 13.95 -7.12
N ASP A 227 6.45 13.03 -7.46
CA ASP A 227 6.67 12.02 -8.48
C ASP A 227 5.76 12.20 -9.69
N GLU A 228 6.24 11.77 -10.86
CA GLU A 228 5.50 11.99 -12.11
C GLU A 228 4.20 11.20 -12.09
N SER A 229 4.22 9.99 -11.51
CA SER A 229 3.09 9.05 -11.53
C SER A 229 1.87 9.54 -10.76
N SER A 230 2.05 10.36 -9.72
CA SER A 230 0.97 10.99 -8.94
C SER A 230 0.57 12.37 -9.45
N THR A 231 1.44 13.04 -10.22
CA THR A 231 1.22 14.45 -10.62
C THR A 231 0.74 14.62 -12.05
N TRP A 232 1.04 13.68 -12.95
CA TRP A 232 0.85 13.88 -14.39
C TRP A 232 -0.59 14.25 -14.78
N GLN A 233 -1.60 13.64 -14.15
CA GLN A 233 -2.99 13.88 -14.53
C GLN A 233 -3.54 15.15 -13.87
N GLU A 234 -3.32 15.28 -12.57
CA GLU A 234 -3.82 16.37 -11.74
C GLU A 234 -3.28 17.72 -12.20
N PHE A 235 -1.96 17.80 -12.41
CA PHE A 235 -1.26 19.03 -12.79
C PHE A 235 -1.03 19.14 -14.30
N GLY A 236 -1.84 18.42 -15.08
CA GLY A 236 -1.92 18.49 -16.53
C GLY A 236 -3.37 18.67 -16.95
N GLN A 237 -3.97 17.61 -17.50
CA GLN A 237 -5.29 17.64 -18.14
C GLN A 237 -6.46 17.94 -17.19
N MET A 238 -6.29 17.77 -15.87
CA MET A 238 -7.33 18.14 -14.90
C MET A 238 -7.27 19.62 -14.50
N MET A 239 -6.08 20.22 -14.49
CA MET A 239 -5.88 21.62 -14.10
C MET A 239 -5.98 22.58 -15.29
N PHE A 240 -5.56 22.16 -16.48
CA PHE A 240 -5.52 23.00 -17.68
C PHE A 240 -6.39 22.41 -18.80
N GLN A 241 -7.13 23.27 -19.49
CA GLN A 241 -8.01 22.86 -20.58
C GLN A 241 -7.22 22.36 -21.79
N ASN A 242 -6.17 23.09 -22.18
CA ASN A 242 -5.24 22.73 -23.26
C ASN A 242 -3.79 22.84 -22.78
N LYS A 243 -2.88 22.19 -23.51
CA LYS A 243 -1.44 22.21 -23.19
C LYS A 243 -0.85 23.62 -23.34
N GLU A 244 -1.36 24.42 -24.26
CA GLU A 244 -0.97 25.82 -24.47
C GLU A 244 -1.43 26.75 -23.33
N ASP A 245 -2.37 26.32 -22.48
CA ASP A 245 -2.85 27.09 -21.34
C ASP A 245 -1.95 26.95 -20.10
N VAL A 246 -0.92 26.10 -20.17
CA VAL A 246 0.01 25.89 -19.05
C VAL A 246 0.91 27.12 -18.89
N PRO A 247 0.84 27.85 -17.75
CA PRO A 247 1.58 29.09 -17.58
C PRO A 247 3.04 28.82 -17.21
N ASP A 248 3.90 29.83 -17.36
CA ASP A 248 5.36 29.71 -17.18
C ASP A 248 5.79 29.18 -15.79
N ALA A 249 4.99 29.44 -14.75
CA ALA A 249 5.24 28.90 -13.41
C ALA A 249 5.27 27.36 -13.37
N TRP A 250 4.60 26.71 -14.32
CA TRP A 250 4.55 25.26 -14.53
C TRP A 250 5.50 24.77 -15.63
N GLY A 251 6.31 25.68 -16.18
CA GLY A 251 7.23 25.44 -17.29
C GLY A 251 8.65 25.05 -16.89
N PRO A 252 9.49 24.76 -17.89
CA PRO A 252 10.92 24.52 -17.75
C PRO A 252 11.70 25.80 -17.39
N PRO A 253 12.93 25.66 -16.88
CA PRO A 253 13.87 26.78 -16.80
C PRO A 253 14.41 27.24 -18.17
N ASP A 254 14.26 26.42 -19.23
CA ASP A 254 14.66 26.77 -20.61
C ASP A 254 13.48 27.41 -21.36
N PRO A 255 13.55 28.70 -21.72
CA PRO A 255 12.46 29.41 -22.39
C PRO A 255 12.21 28.93 -23.83
N ASN A 256 13.09 28.09 -24.40
CA ASN A 256 12.89 27.53 -25.73
C ASN A 256 12.05 26.24 -25.73
N LEU A 257 11.75 25.70 -24.55
CA LEU A 257 10.88 24.54 -24.39
C LEU A 257 9.45 24.97 -24.05
N PRO A 258 8.44 24.21 -24.52
CA PRO A 258 7.06 24.47 -24.10
C PRO A 258 6.87 24.22 -22.60
N ASN A 259 5.87 24.87 -22.01
CA ASN A 259 5.49 24.66 -20.60
C ASN A 259 4.82 23.30 -20.32
N TYR A 260 4.77 22.41 -21.31
CA TYR A 260 4.19 21.08 -21.23
C TYR A 260 5.15 20.04 -21.81
N ALA A 261 5.00 18.79 -21.39
CA ALA A 261 5.78 17.67 -21.90
C ALA A 261 4.95 16.40 -21.98
N LYS A 262 5.39 15.45 -22.82
CA LYS A 262 4.82 14.11 -22.88
C LYS A 262 5.16 13.33 -21.60
N THR A 263 4.30 12.37 -21.26
CA THR A 263 4.52 11.42 -20.16
C THR A 263 4.41 9.99 -20.67
N ARG A 264 4.60 9.04 -19.76
CA ARG A 264 4.37 7.62 -20.03
C ARG A 264 2.94 7.27 -20.47
N TYR A 265 1.92 7.92 -19.91
CA TYR A 265 0.51 7.48 -20.08
C TYR A 265 -0.35 8.41 -20.92
N VAL A 266 0.02 9.69 -21.01
CA VAL A 266 -0.73 10.69 -21.77
C VAL A 266 0.18 11.53 -22.65
N GLU A 267 -0.41 12.07 -23.70
CA GLU A 267 0.30 12.86 -24.71
C GLU A 267 0.83 14.19 -24.16
N TRP A 268 0.30 14.71 -23.05
CA TRP A 268 0.84 15.90 -22.39
C TRP A 268 0.46 16.04 -20.91
N THR A 269 1.32 16.70 -20.14
CA THR A 269 1.09 17.30 -18.83
C THR A 269 1.94 18.57 -18.70
N SER A 270 1.85 19.33 -17.60
CA SER A 270 2.78 20.44 -17.36
C SER A 270 4.23 19.98 -17.26
N TRP A 271 5.19 20.81 -17.69
CA TRP A 271 6.60 20.43 -17.65
C TRP A 271 7.05 20.14 -16.22
N LYS A 272 6.59 20.91 -15.23
CA LYS A 272 6.89 20.65 -13.81
C LYS A 272 6.43 19.28 -13.34
N ALA A 273 5.27 18.79 -13.79
CA ALA A 273 4.83 17.43 -13.45
C ALA A 273 5.69 16.37 -14.17
N ALA A 274 5.94 16.53 -15.47
CA ALA A 274 6.77 15.62 -16.25
C ALA A 274 8.23 15.56 -15.79
N ALA A 275 8.76 16.66 -15.22
CA ALA A 275 10.14 16.75 -14.76
C ALA A 275 10.39 16.12 -13.39
N THR A 276 9.35 15.65 -12.72
CA THR A 276 9.47 14.96 -11.42
C THR A 276 9.91 13.51 -11.61
N ILE A 277 10.41 12.87 -10.55
CA ILE A 277 10.97 11.53 -10.68
C ILE A 277 9.90 10.48 -10.98
N TRP A 278 10.18 9.53 -11.88
CA TRP A 278 9.35 8.35 -12.04
C TRP A 278 9.66 7.28 -10.98
N PRO A 279 8.74 6.96 -10.04
CA PRO A 279 9.01 5.98 -9.00
C PRO A 279 9.09 4.58 -9.59
N ASN A 280 10.07 3.81 -9.14
CA ASN A 280 10.20 2.41 -9.53
C ASN A 280 10.92 1.60 -8.44
N ALA A 281 10.67 0.30 -8.43
CA ALA A 281 11.30 -0.65 -7.53
C ALA A 281 12.04 -1.73 -8.33
N GLY A 282 13.25 -2.09 -7.87
CA GLY A 282 14.10 -3.07 -8.53
C GLY A 282 15.50 -3.13 -7.90
N GLY A 283 16.19 -4.26 -8.06
CA GLY A 283 17.58 -4.41 -7.64
C GLY A 283 17.85 -4.14 -6.16
N GLY A 284 16.92 -4.48 -5.27
CA GLY A 284 17.06 -4.24 -3.82
C GLY A 284 16.83 -2.79 -3.38
N SER A 285 16.20 -1.96 -4.21
CA SER A 285 15.85 -0.58 -3.84
C SER A 285 14.53 -0.12 -4.49
N SER A 286 13.94 0.93 -3.93
CA SER A 286 12.86 1.70 -4.55
C SER A 286 13.19 3.19 -4.51
N THR A 287 12.59 3.96 -5.43
CA THR A 287 12.82 5.41 -5.55
C THR A 287 11.53 6.20 -5.33
N PRO A 288 10.93 6.16 -4.12
CA PRO A 288 9.79 7.01 -3.82
C PRO A 288 10.17 8.49 -3.84
N ALA A 289 9.22 9.36 -4.13
CA ALA A 289 9.32 10.79 -3.93
C ALA A 289 8.64 11.18 -2.61
N GLU A 290 8.94 12.36 -2.09
CA GLU A 290 8.34 12.89 -0.86
C GLU A 290 6.80 13.04 -0.93
N SER A 291 6.24 13.12 -2.13
CA SER A 291 4.79 13.05 -2.37
C SER A 291 4.15 11.67 -2.20
N LEU A 292 4.94 10.59 -2.20
CA LEU A 292 4.40 9.24 -2.08
C LEU A 292 3.80 9.05 -0.69
N ARG A 293 2.59 8.49 -0.65
CA ARG A 293 1.89 8.18 0.60
C ARG A 293 2.44 6.89 1.19
N LEU A 294 2.29 6.73 2.51
CA LEU A 294 2.71 5.56 3.31
C LEU A 294 2.30 4.21 2.69
N GLY A 295 1.15 4.12 2.00
CA GLY A 295 0.72 2.91 1.31
C GLY A 295 1.66 2.46 0.17
N ALA A 296 2.30 3.39 -0.53
CA ALA A 296 3.27 3.08 -1.58
C ALA A 296 4.61 2.60 -1.00
N ASP A 297 5.03 3.15 0.14
CA ASP A 297 6.18 2.65 0.90
C ASP A 297 5.89 1.29 1.56
N ALA A 298 4.64 1.06 1.99
CA ALA A 298 4.18 -0.23 2.52
C ALA A 298 4.14 -1.33 1.46
N HIS A 299 3.87 -0.95 0.21
CA HIS A 299 3.87 -1.85 -0.93
C HIS A 299 5.28 -2.29 -1.34
N ALA A 300 6.27 -1.40 -1.28
CA ALA A 300 7.61 -1.64 -1.83
C ALA A 300 8.35 -2.88 -1.26
N PRO A 301 8.25 -3.25 0.04
CA PRO A 301 8.92 -4.41 0.58
C PRO A 301 8.37 -5.75 0.06
N ARG A 302 7.21 -5.78 -0.61
CA ARG A 302 6.67 -7.01 -1.22
C ARG A 302 7.53 -7.52 -2.39
N HIS A 303 8.39 -6.69 -2.94
CA HIS A 303 9.35 -7.10 -3.96
C HIS A 303 10.54 -7.89 -3.37
N LEU A 304 10.78 -7.83 -2.04
CA LEU A 304 11.79 -8.65 -1.37
C LEU A 304 11.46 -10.16 -1.43
N PRO A 305 10.23 -10.63 -1.12
CA PRO A 305 9.83 -12.01 -1.34
C PRO A 305 9.46 -12.32 -2.81
N ARG A 306 9.79 -11.43 -3.77
CA ARG A 306 9.49 -11.58 -5.21
C ARG A 306 7.99 -11.60 -5.56
N LEU A 307 7.14 -10.91 -4.80
CA LEU A 307 5.75 -10.69 -5.21
C LEU A 307 5.72 -9.60 -6.31
N ALA A 308 5.19 -9.95 -7.47
CA ALA A 308 5.05 -9.04 -8.61
C ALA A 308 3.93 -8.01 -8.37
N ALA A 309 3.97 -6.92 -9.15
CA ALA A 309 2.89 -5.96 -9.14
C ALA A 309 1.62 -6.55 -9.77
N HIS A 310 0.54 -6.66 -9.00
CA HIS A 310 -0.78 -7.04 -9.50
C HIS A 310 -1.60 -5.77 -9.79
N LEU A 311 -1.28 -5.08 -10.88
CA LEU A 311 -2.01 -3.88 -11.31
C LEU A 311 -2.84 -4.23 -12.55
N ASN A 312 -4.17 -4.12 -12.44
CA ASN A 312 -5.03 -4.05 -13.62
C ASN A 312 -5.00 -2.61 -14.14
N ASN A 313 -3.89 -2.23 -14.79
CA ASN A 313 -3.68 -0.86 -15.27
C ASN A 313 -4.56 -0.62 -16.52
N PRO A 314 -5.60 0.25 -16.47
CA PRO A 314 -6.45 0.53 -17.62
C PRO A 314 -5.71 1.29 -18.75
N HIS A 315 -4.54 1.87 -18.46
CA HIS A 315 -3.65 2.51 -19.43
C HIS A 315 -2.54 1.56 -19.93
N GLY A 316 -2.48 0.34 -19.42
CA GLY A 316 -1.57 -0.71 -19.89
C GLY A 316 -2.21 -1.53 -20.99
N ARG A 317 -1.44 -1.91 -22.02
CA ARG A 317 -1.88 -3.00 -22.91
C ARG A 317 -1.74 -4.30 -22.13
N SER A 318 -2.87 -4.94 -21.81
CA SER A 318 -2.86 -6.26 -21.18
C SER A 318 -2.05 -7.22 -22.04
N LEU A 319 -0.98 -7.81 -21.48
CA LEU A 319 -0.38 -9.00 -22.07
C LEU A 319 -1.43 -10.11 -21.96
N ARG A 320 -2.06 -10.46 -23.08
CA ARG A 320 -2.85 -11.70 -23.13
C ARG A 320 -1.85 -12.86 -22.95
N PRO A 321 -2.06 -13.77 -21.99
CA PRO A 321 -1.29 -15.01 -21.98
C PRO A 321 -1.57 -15.79 -23.28
N PRO A 322 -0.60 -16.59 -23.76
CA PRO A 322 -0.75 -17.43 -24.93
C PRO A 322 -1.92 -18.42 -24.81
#